data_AF-A0A1M7YLY6-F1
#
_entry.id   AF-A0A1M7YLY6-F1
#
_cell.length_a   1.000
_cell.length_b   1.000
_cell.length_c   1.000
_cell.angle_alpha   90.00
_cell.angle_beta   90.00
_cell.angle_gamma   90.00
#
_symmetry.space_group_name_H-M   'P 1'
#
loop_
_entity.id
_entity.type
_entity.pdbx_description
1 polymer ?
#
loop_
_entity_poly.entity_id
_entity_poly.type
_entity_poly.pdbx_seq_one_letter_code
_entity_poly.pdbx_strand_id
1 'polypeptide(L)'
;MRGYDQHQQKMFSYLSPESRVPQNHPLRPIRIIVDKALKELSPVFQELYARKGRPSIAPERLLRSLLLQILYSIRSERMLVEQL
;
A
#
# COMPACT_ATOMS: atom_id res chain seq x y z
N MET A 1 -6.89 -17.28 2.42
CA MET A 1 -7.84 -16.21 2.06
C MET A 1 -7.10 -14.91 1.82
N ARG A 2 -7.55 -14.06 0.89
CA ARG A 2 -6.99 -12.73 0.67
C ARG A 2 -7.44 -11.78 1.80
N GLY A 3 -6.53 -10.96 2.31
CA GLY A 3 -6.89 -9.87 3.24
C GLY A 3 -7.40 -8.63 2.54
N TYR A 4 -8.01 -7.72 3.31
CA TYR A 4 -8.51 -6.45 2.80
C TYR A 4 -7.41 -5.40 2.70
N ASP A 5 -7.48 -4.56 1.67
CA ASP A 5 -6.64 -3.36 1.54
C ASP A 5 -7.23 -2.24 2.40
N GLN A 6 -6.96 -2.29 3.72
CA GLN A 6 -7.47 -1.30 4.67
C GLN A 6 -6.52 -0.10 4.78
N HIS A 7 -7.07 1.10 4.57
CA HIS A 7 -6.37 2.35 4.83
C HIS A 7 -6.52 2.74 6.31
N GLN A 8 -5.41 2.93 7.01
CA GLN A 8 -5.44 3.36 8.39
C GLN A 8 -5.70 4.87 8.48
N GLN A 9 -6.95 5.24 8.81
CA GLN A 9 -7.37 6.65 8.80
C GLN A 9 -7.09 7.37 10.13
N LYS A 10 -7.36 6.74 11.28
CA LYS A 10 -7.16 7.34 12.61
C LYS A 10 -6.48 6.33 13.53
N MET A 11 -5.37 6.73 14.13
CA MET A 11 -4.76 6.05 15.28
C MET A 11 -5.16 6.79 16.56
N PHE A 12 -4.60 6.46 17.73
CA PHE A 12 -4.72 7.23 18.98
C PHE A 12 -4.23 8.69 18.88
N SER A 13 -3.79 9.15 17.70
CA SER A 13 -3.43 10.54 17.40
C SER A 13 -4.61 11.28 16.76
N TYR A 14 -4.80 12.55 17.14
CA TYR A 14 -5.81 13.46 16.56
C TYR A 14 -5.59 13.75 15.06
N LEU A 15 -4.44 13.35 14.49
CA LEU A 15 -4.08 13.58 13.09
C LEU A 15 -3.82 12.26 12.37
N SER A 16 -4.35 12.14 11.15
CA SER A 16 -4.06 11.00 10.28
C SER A 16 -2.61 11.08 9.76
N PRO A 17 -1.96 9.93 9.45
CA PRO A 17 -0.66 9.94 8.77
C PRO A 17 -0.68 10.73 7.46
N GLU A 18 -1.79 10.66 6.73
CA GLU A 18 -2.00 11.41 5.48
C GLU A 18 -1.93 12.93 5.69
N SER A 19 -2.38 13.43 6.84
CA SER A 19 -2.33 14.84 7.19
C SER A 19 -0.91 15.37 7.40
N ARG A 20 0.08 14.48 7.58
CA ARG A 20 1.49 14.85 7.74
C ARG A 20 2.23 15.01 6.42
N VAL A 21 1.67 14.50 5.32
CA VAL A 21 2.30 14.55 3.99
C VAL A 21 1.90 15.87 3.30
N PRO A 22 2.85 16.70 2.84
CA PRO A 22 2.54 17.97 2.16
C PRO A 22 1.57 17.80 0.99
N GLN A 23 0.71 18.79 0.76
CA GLN A 23 -0.28 18.75 -0.33
C GLN A 23 0.39 18.74 -1.72
N ASN A 24 1.57 19.33 -1.86
CA ASN A 24 2.36 19.37 -3.08
C ASN A 24 3.36 18.21 -3.21
N HIS A 25 3.24 17.17 -2.38
CA HIS A 25 4.18 16.05 -2.40
C HIS A 25 4.10 15.27 -3.72
N PRO A 26 5.24 14.99 -4.39
CA PRO A 26 5.26 14.38 -5.73
C PRO A 26 4.63 12.98 -5.80
N LEU A 27 4.58 12.25 -4.68
CA LEU A 27 3.91 10.94 -4.64
C LEU A 27 2.38 11.00 -4.64
N ARG A 28 1.75 12.16 -4.38
CA ARG A 28 0.29 12.27 -4.39
C ARG A 28 -0.33 11.94 -5.77
N PRO A 29 0.12 12.53 -6.89
CA PRO A 29 -0.39 12.13 -8.21
C PRO A 29 -0.06 10.68 -8.56
N ILE A 30 1.13 10.20 -8.20
CA ILE A 30 1.54 8.80 -8.42
C ILE A 30 0.60 7.84 -7.71
N ARG A 31 0.23 8.13 -6.45
CA ARG A 31 -0.71 7.33 -5.68
C ARG A 31 -2.06 7.19 -6.37
N ILE A 32 -2.60 8.26 -6.96
CA ILE A 32 -3.89 8.22 -7.67
C ILE A 32 -3.82 7.24 -8.84
N ILE A 33 -2.74 7.30 -9.62
CA ILE A 33 -2.52 6.42 -10.79
C ILE A 33 -2.40 4.96 -10.33
N VAL A 34 -1.60 4.72 -9.29
CA VAL A 34 -1.35 3.38 -8.75
C VAL A 34 -2.61 2.78 -8.12
N ASP A 35 -3.35 3.56 -7.32
CA ASP A 35 -4.59 3.10 -6.69
C ASP A 35 -5.64 2.72 -7.75
N LYS A 36 -5.71 3.44 -8.87
CA LYS A 36 -6.56 3.07 -10.01
C LYS A 36 -6.13 1.75 -10.63
N ALA A 37 -4.85 1.59 -10.96
CA ALA A 37 -4.33 0.37 -11.56
C ALA A 37 -4.52 -0.85 -10.65
N LEU A 38 -4.26 -0.70 -9.35
CA LEU A 38 -4.44 -1.76 -8.36
C LEU A 38 -5.92 -2.14 -8.19
N LYS A 39 -6.84 -1.17 -8.25
CA LYS A 39 -8.28 -1.44 -8.23
C LYS A 39 -8.72 -2.28 -9.44
N GLU A 40 -8.19 -1.98 -10.63
CA GLU A 40 -8.47 -2.75 -11.85
C GLU A 40 -7.90 -4.18 -11.79
N LEU A 41 -6.77 -4.38 -11.11
CA LEU A 41 -6.16 -5.70 -10.91
C LEU A 41 -6.77 -6.51 -9.76
N SER A 42 -7.53 -5.87 -8.87
CA SER A 42 -8.08 -6.52 -7.68
C SER A 42 -8.92 -7.78 -7.96
N PRO A 43 -9.77 -7.86 -9.00
CA PRO A 43 -10.48 -9.09 -9.34
C PRO A 43 -9.53 -10.24 -9.70
N VAL A 44 -8.48 -9.96 -10.47
CA VAL A 44 -7.46 -10.96 -10.85
C VAL A 44 -6.73 -11.46 -9.61
N PHE A 45 -6.36 -10.56 -8.69
CA PHE A 45 -5.75 -10.97 -7.43
C PHE A 45 -6.69 -11.86 -6.61
N GLN A 46 -7.98 -11.57 -6.58
CA GLN A 46 -8.95 -12.35 -5.83
C GLN A 46 -8.99 -13.82 -6.26
N GLU A 47 -8.86 -14.08 -7.57
CA GLU A 47 -8.87 -15.44 -8.14
C GLU A 47 -7.64 -16.27 -7.70
N LEU A 48 -6.51 -15.63 -7.41
CA LEU A 48 -5.28 -16.30 -6.99
C LEU A 48 -5.29 -16.78 -5.53
N TYR A 49 -6.21 -16.30 -4.70
CA TYR A 49 -6.25 -16.65 -3.28
C TYR A 49 -7.29 -17.73 -2.95
N ALA A 50 -6.92 -18.65 -2.07
CA ALA A 50 -7.83 -19.65 -1.52
C ALA A 50 -9.03 -18.99 -0.81
N ARG A 51 -10.23 -19.56 -0.98
CA ARG A 51 -11.50 -19.04 -0.39
C ARG A 51 -11.56 -19.09 1.14
N LYS A 52 -10.77 -19.98 1.77
CA LYS A 52 -10.77 -20.19 3.23
C LYS A 52 -9.35 -20.05 3.81
N GLY A 53 -9.25 -20.10 5.13
CA GLY A 53 -7.98 -19.99 5.89
C GLY A 53 -7.65 -18.56 6.32
N ARG A 54 -6.46 -18.39 6.91
CA ARG A 54 -6.00 -17.09 7.44
C ARG A 54 -5.93 -16.04 6.32
N PRO A 55 -6.46 -14.82 6.55
CA PRO A 55 -6.26 -13.70 5.62
C PRO A 55 -4.76 -13.39 5.47
N SER A 56 -4.29 -13.32 4.23
CA SER A 56 -2.97 -12.78 3.90
C SER A 56 -2.96 -11.26 4.03
N ILE A 57 -1.77 -10.64 3.90
CA ILE A 57 -1.70 -9.22 3.54
C ILE A 57 -2.23 -9.08 2.10
N ALA A 58 -2.98 -8.01 1.82
CA ALA A 58 -3.45 -7.72 0.48
C ALA A 58 -2.27 -7.41 -0.46
N PRO A 59 -2.23 -7.95 -1.68
CA PRO A 59 -1.11 -7.75 -2.61
C PRO A 59 -0.89 -6.27 -2.95
N GLU A 60 -1.94 -5.45 -2.96
CA GLU A 60 -1.85 -4.00 -3.16
C GLU A 60 -0.90 -3.31 -2.19
N ARG A 61 -0.84 -3.77 -0.94
CA ARG A 61 0.05 -3.19 0.07
C ARG A 61 1.51 -3.47 -0.24
N LEU A 62 1.80 -4.70 -0.65
CA LEU A 62 3.15 -5.12 -1.03
C LEU A 62 3.61 -4.40 -2.31
N LEU A 63 2.72 -4.28 -3.30
CA LEU A 63 3.03 -3.58 -4.54
C LEU A 63 3.30 -2.08 -4.32
N ARG A 64 2.52 -1.42 -3.43
CA ARG A 64 2.81 -0.03 -3.04
C ARG A 64 4.16 0.12 -2.35
N SER A 65 4.54 -0.81 -1.46
CA SER A 65 5.87 -0.77 -0.82
C SER A 65 7.00 -0.99 -1.83
N LEU A 66 6.86 -1.94 -2.75
CA LEU A 66 7.85 -2.19 -3.81
C LEU A 66 8.02 -0.95 -4.71
N LEU A 67 6.92 -0.28 -5.04
CA LEU A 67 6.99 0.96 -5.82
C LEU A 67 7.78 2.05 -5.09
N LEU A 68 7.55 2.23 -3.78
CA LEU A 68 8.33 3.18 -2.98
C LEU A 68 9.82 2.83 -3.01
N GLN A 69 10.18 1.55 -2.92
CA GLN A 69 11.57 1.15 -3.01
C GLN A 69 12.21 1.52 -4.34
N ILE A 70 11.49 1.31 -5.45
CA ILE A 70 11.96 1.67 -6.79
C ILE A 70 12.13 3.20 -6.90
N LEU A 71 11.15 3.98 -6.45
CA LEU A 71 11.17 5.44 -6.56
C LEU A 71 12.27 6.09 -5.72
N TYR A 72 12.65 5.48 -4.60
CA TYR A 72 13.69 5.97 -3.71
C TYR A 72 15.00 5.18 -3.78
N SER A 73 15.14 4.25 -4.73
CA SER A 73 16.32 3.39 -4.87
C SER A 73 16.69 2.63 -3.58
N ILE A 74 15.69 2.23 -2.79
CA ILE A 74 15.88 1.46 -1.55
C ILE A 74 16.12 0.00 -1.91
N ARG A 75 17.21 -0.58 -1.39
CA ARG A 75 17.71 -1.88 -1.87
C ARG A 75 17.08 -3.11 -1.21
N SER A 76 16.30 -2.96 -0.14
CA SER A 76 15.66 -4.10 0.54
C SER A 76 14.40 -3.69 1.29
N GLU A 77 13.47 -4.64 1.46
CA GLU A 77 12.20 -4.41 2.15
C GLU A 77 12.45 -4.11 3.64
N ARG A 78 13.47 -4.76 4.20
CA ARG A 78 13.95 -4.48 5.55
C ARG A 78 14.37 -3.01 5.70
N MET A 79 15.20 -2.50 4.78
CA MET A 79 15.66 -1.12 4.83
C MET A 79 14.51 -0.12 4.68
N LEU A 80 13.51 -0.43 3.84
CA LEU A 80 12.29 0.37 3.76
C LEU A 80 11.58 0.46 5.11
N VAL A 81 11.42 -0.67 5.82
CA VAL A 81 10.77 -0.70 7.13
C VAL A 81 11.58 0.04 8.19
N GLU A 82 12.92 0.01 8.11
CA GLU A 82 13.79 0.77 9.02
C GLU A 82 13.72 2.30 8.82
N GLN A 83 13.25 2.76 7.66
CA GLN A 83 13.11 4.18 7.33
C GLN A 83 11.70 4.75 7.59
N LEU A 84 10.73 3.91 7.99
CA LEU A 84 9.35 4.28 8.31
C LEU A 84 9.16 4.58 9.80
#